data_AF-A2BM44-F1
#
_entry.id   AF-A2BM44-F1
#
_cell.length_a   1.000
_cell.length_b   1.000
_cell.length_c   1.000
_cell.angle_alpha   90.00
_cell.angle_beta   90.00
_cell.angle_gamma   90.00
#
_symmetry.space_group_name_H-M   'P 1'
#
loop_
_entity.id
_entity.type
_entity.pdbx_description
1 polymer ?
#
loop_
_entity_poly.entity_id
_entity_poly.type
_entity_poly.pdbx_seq_one_letter_code
_entity_poly.pdbx_strand_id
1 'polypeptide(L)'
;MAVQRELKIDLSHVPLRPTSKKEIKLLETALIVATLYRPEIIELIRDPLEKATWLDSLAIAAAALAREKAGYSISQIAEELGRSETTIRAHLQGKTKAGKIVRETYEKLVRGEPTISLPFAVAEEGDECRRELEKLREELKELREENYRLREELEKTREVEDVKQQLEEIREQLEELERERDELAKRVKELEEKAALLDEIRRVLGC
;
A
#
# COMPACT_ATOMS: atom_id res chain seq x y z
N MET A 1 -15.88 -19.45 8.99
CA MET A 1 -15.53 -19.79 10.38
C MET A 1 -14.04 -19.99 10.40
N ALA A 2 -13.30 -19.01 10.93
CA ALA A 2 -11.85 -19.05 10.94
C ALA A 2 -11.36 -20.25 11.74
N VAL A 3 -10.61 -21.15 11.12
CA VAL A 3 -9.95 -22.24 11.85
C VAL A 3 -8.69 -21.63 12.45
N GLN A 4 -8.79 -21.12 13.68
CA GLN A 4 -7.63 -20.77 14.48
C GLN A 4 -6.80 -22.04 14.69
N ARG A 5 -5.80 -22.24 13.82
CA ARG A 5 -4.77 -23.26 14.04
C ARG A 5 -3.84 -22.70 15.11
N GLU A 6 -3.98 -23.17 16.33
CA GLU A 6 -2.96 -22.99 17.37
C GLU A 6 -1.90 -24.11 17.20
N LEU A 7 -0.66 -23.81 16.82
CA LEU A 7 0.46 -24.66 17.22
C LEU A 7 0.68 -24.35 18.68
N LYS A 8 0.56 -25.40 19.45
CA LYS A 8 1.02 -25.44 20.82
C LYS A 8 2.47 -25.85 20.73
N ILE A 9 3.39 -24.91 21.01
CA ILE A 9 4.77 -25.31 21.28
C ILE A 9 4.75 -25.94 22.67
N ASP A 10 5.11 -27.22 22.74
CA ASP A 10 5.30 -27.90 24.00
C ASP A 10 6.68 -27.51 24.58
N LEU A 11 6.67 -26.71 25.64
CA LEU A 11 7.88 -26.37 26.40
C LEU A 11 8.09 -27.23 27.65
N SER A 12 7.33 -28.31 27.83
CA SER A 12 7.44 -29.18 29.01
C SER A 12 8.84 -29.80 29.19
N HIS A 13 9.59 -29.97 28.11
CA HIS A 13 10.93 -30.57 28.11
C HIS A 13 12.07 -29.55 28.29
N VAL A 14 11.76 -28.28 28.52
CA VAL A 14 12.77 -27.24 28.72
C VAL A 14 13.39 -27.37 30.13
N PRO A 15 14.73 -27.46 30.23
CA PRO A 15 15.41 -27.60 31.51
C PRO A 15 15.34 -26.30 32.31
N LEU A 16 14.49 -26.26 33.34
CA LEU A 16 14.33 -25.08 34.20
C LEU A 16 15.55 -24.81 35.10
N ARG A 17 16.37 -25.84 35.34
CA ARG A 17 17.66 -25.77 36.05
C ARG A 17 18.74 -26.35 35.15
N PRO A 18 19.20 -25.60 34.14
CA PRO A 18 20.14 -26.11 33.16
C PRO A 18 21.52 -26.36 33.79
N THR A 19 22.15 -27.47 33.44
CA THR A 19 23.46 -27.91 33.97
C THR A 19 24.56 -27.90 32.91
N SER A 20 24.18 -27.87 31.63
CA SER A 20 25.10 -27.84 30.49
C SER A 20 24.88 -26.61 29.59
N LYS A 21 25.89 -26.23 28.81
CA LYS A 21 25.79 -25.12 27.83
C LYS A 21 24.60 -25.30 26.86
N LYS A 22 24.30 -26.55 26.47
CA LYS A 22 23.17 -26.88 25.60
C LYS A 22 21.84 -26.60 26.29
N GLU A 23 21.71 -27.01 27.56
CA GLU A 23 20.50 -26.76 28.36
C GLU A 23 20.31 -25.27 28.66
N ILE A 24 21.39 -24.53 28.94
CA ILE A 24 21.34 -23.08 29.12
C ILE A 24 20.79 -22.43 27.85
N LYS A 25 21.32 -22.81 26.69
CA LYS A 25 20.84 -22.26 25.41
C LYS A 25 19.39 -22.63 25.13
N LEU A 26 18.97 -23.85 25.47
CA LEU A 26 17.60 -24.29 25.30
C LEU A 26 16.62 -23.48 26.16
N LEU A 27 16.95 -23.25 27.44
CA LEU A 27 16.16 -22.40 28.32
C LEU A 27 16.15 -20.94 27.82
N GLU A 28 17.29 -20.39 27.41
CA GLU A 28 17.39 -19.05 26.82
C GLU A 28 16.47 -18.91 25.60
N THR A 29 16.56 -19.84 24.64
CA THR A 29 15.72 -19.82 23.43
C THR A 29 14.24 -19.97 23.77
N ALA A 30 13.88 -20.87 24.69
CA ALA A 30 12.51 -21.03 25.13
C ALA A 30 11.95 -19.73 25.74
N LEU A 31 12.72 -19.03 26.57
CA LEU A 31 12.32 -17.76 27.16
C LEU A 31 12.19 -16.64 26.11
N ILE A 32 13.08 -16.57 25.13
CA ILE A 32 12.96 -15.59 24.03
C ILE A 32 11.68 -15.85 23.25
N VAL A 33 11.45 -17.07 22.79
CA VAL A 33 10.25 -17.41 22.02
C VAL A 33 9.00 -17.16 22.85
N ALA A 34 8.97 -17.63 24.10
CA ALA A 34 7.82 -17.43 24.98
C ALA A 34 7.47 -15.95 25.23
N THR A 35 8.48 -15.09 25.34
CA THR A 35 8.25 -13.65 25.58
C THR A 35 7.85 -12.90 24.32
N LEU A 36 8.43 -13.20 23.16
CA LEU A 36 8.12 -12.52 21.89
C LEU A 36 6.67 -12.67 21.45
N TYR A 37 6.05 -13.80 21.78
CA TYR A 37 4.68 -14.09 21.39
C TYR A 37 3.63 -13.75 22.45
N ARG A 38 4.01 -13.02 23.51
CA ARG A 38 3.03 -12.39 24.39
C ARG A 38 2.28 -11.30 23.61
N PRO A 39 0.94 -11.20 23.71
CA PRO A 39 0.16 -10.18 22.98
C PRO A 39 0.68 -8.75 23.19
N GLU A 40 1.03 -8.42 24.43
CA GLU A 40 1.60 -7.12 24.81
C GLU A 40 2.96 -6.83 24.15
N ILE A 41 3.76 -7.84 23.84
CA ILE A 41 5.07 -7.67 23.17
C ILE A 41 4.90 -7.56 21.66
N ILE A 42 3.99 -8.34 21.06
CA ILE A 42 3.69 -8.29 19.63
C ILE A 42 3.31 -6.87 19.19
N GLU A 43 2.52 -6.17 20.00
CA GLU A 43 2.15 -4.77 19.73
C GLU A 43 3.36 -3.83 19.88
N LEU A 44 4.20 -4.00 20.91
CA LEU A 44 5.38 -3.15 21.13
C LEU A 44 6.43 -3.30 20.02
N ILE A 45 6.60 -4.50 19.46
CA ILE A 45 7.59 -4.75 18.40
C ILE A 45 7.04 -4.46 16.99
N ARG A 46 5.79 -3.99 16.88
CA ARG A 46 5.19 -3.57 15.60
C ARG A 46 5.82 -2.28 15.08
N ASP A 47 6.23 -1.37 15.97
CA ASP A 47 6.97 -0.15 15.62
C ASP A 47 8.44 -0.49 15.25
N PRO A 48 8.87 -0.25 14.00
CA PRO A 48 10.25 -0.52 13.57
C PRO A 48 11.32 0.23 14.37
N LEU A 49 11.02 1.42 14.91
CA LEU A 49 11.99 2.26 15.62
C LEU A 49 12.33 1.67 17.00
N GLU A 50 11.34 1.15 17.71
CA GLU A 50 11.56 0.58 19.06
C GLU A 50 11.91 -0.92 19.04
N LYS A 51 11.57 -1.62 17.96
CA LYS A 51 11.73 -3.08 17.82
C LYS A 51 13.13 -3.56 18.15
N ALA A 52 14.17 -2.91 17.63
CA ALA A 52 15.56 -3.36 17.85
C ALA A 52 15.95 -3.32 19.34
N THR A 53 15.59 -2.21 20.02
CA THR A 53 15.89 -2.00 21.45
C THR A 53 15.13 -2.99 22.34
N TRP A 54 13.86 -3.25 22.02
CA TRP A 54 13.04 -4.24 22.72
C TRP A 54 13.60 -5.66 22.56
N LEU A 55 13.94 -6.05 21.34
CA LEU A 55 14.50 -7.37 21.05
C LEU A 55 15.84 -7.59 21.76
N ASP A 56 16.76 -6.61 21.73
CA ASP A 56 18.04 -6.70 22.44
C ASP A 56 17.83 -6.86 23.95
N SER A 57 16.96 -6.03 24.53
CA SER A 57 16.67 -6.05 25.97
C SER A 57 16.04 -7.37 26.43
N LEU A 58 15.12 -7.94 25.64
CA LEU A 58 14.50 -9.24 25.93
C LEU A 58 15.50 -10.38 25.79
N ALA A 59 16.34 -10.37 24.74
CA ALA A 59 17.36 -11.38 24.53
C ALA A 59 18.38 -11.40 25.67
N ILE A 60 18.87 -10.24 26.10
CA ILE A 60 19.81 -10.13 27.23
C ILE A 60 19.16 -10.60 28.52
N ALA A 61 17.92 -10.20 28.80
CA ALA A 61 17.21 -10.62 30.00
C ALA A 61 16.99 -12.14 30.05
N ALA A 62 16.60 -12.76 28.93
CA ALA A 62 16.45 -14.21 28.81
C ALA A 62 17.77 -14.95 28.99
N ALA A 63 18.83 -14.48 28.34
CA ALA A 63 20.17 -15.04 28.43
C ALA A 63 20.76 -14.94 29.84
N ALA A 64 20.51 -13.82 30.52
CA ALA A 64 20.92 -13.60 31.90
C ALA A 64 20.17 -14.55 32.85
N LEU A 65 18.84 -14.65 32.72
CA LEU A 65 18.04 -15.51 33.58
C LEU A 65 18.41 -17.00 33.41
N ALA A 66 18.62 -17.46 32.17
CA ALA A 66 19.00 -18.84 31.91
C ALA A 66 20.33 -19.22 32.60
N ARG A 67 21.31 -18.31 32.60
CA ARG A 67 22.60 -18.50 33.28
C ARG A 67 22.49 -18.39 34.80
N GLU A 68 21.65 -17.49 35.31
CA GLU A 68 21.35 -17.42 36.75
C GLU A 68 20.76 -18.77 37.23
N LYS A 69 19.86 -19.37 36.46
CA LYS A 69 19.31 -20.71 36.78
C LYS A 69 20.31 -21.85 36.63
N ALA A 70 21.40 -21.63 35.90
CA ALA A 70 22.56 -22.53 35.85
C ALA A 70 23.55 -22.33 37.00
N GLY A 71 23.32 -21.35 37.88
CA GLY A 71 24.18 -21.06 39.03
C GLY A 71 25.34 -20.11 38.75
N TYR A 72 25.33 -19.41 37.61
CA TYR A 72 26.39 -18.45 37.28
C TYR A 72 26.28 -17.21 38.17
N SER A 73 27.43 -16.62 38.53
CA SER A 73 27.48 -15.35 39.25
C SER A 73 27.11 -14.17 38.33
N ILE A 74 26.69 -13.04 38.92
CA ILE A 74 26.37 -11.82 38.15
C ILE A 74 27.58 -11.38 37.33
N SER A 75 28.80 -11.50 37.86
CA SER A 75 30.04 -11.13 37.18
C SER A 75 30.30 -12.02 35.95
N GLN A 76 30.13 -13.34 36.08
CA GLN A 76 30.27 -14.28 34.96
C GLN A 76 29.25 -13.98 33.85
N ILE A 77 28.00 -13.71 34.22
CA ILE A 77 26.94 -13.38 33.27
C ILE A 77 27.25 -12.07 32.55
N ALA A 78 27.70 -11.05 33.27
CA ALA A 78 28.06 -9.74 32.73
C ALA A 78 29.20 -9.84 31.70
N GLU A 79 30.24 -10.61 32.03
CA GLU A 79 31.38 -10.88 31.16
C GLU A 79 30.95 -11.63 29.89
N GLU A 80 30.19 -12.73 30.02
CA GLU A 80 29.74 -13.52 28.86
C GLU A 80 28.80 -12.75 27.93
N LEU A 81 27.92 -11.90 28.49
CA LEU A 81 26.93 -11.16 27.70
C LEU A 81 27.45 -9.80 27.21
N GLY A 82 28.67 -9.39 27.60
CA GLY A 82 29.22 -8.08 27.23
C GLY A 82 28.35 -6.92 27.73
N ARG A 83 27.86 -7.02 28.97
CA ARG A 83 26.99 -6.02 29.62
C ARG A 83 27.49 -5.72 31.04
N SER A 84 27.12 -4.57 31.58
CA SER A 84 27.52 -4.23 32.96
C SER A 84 26.80 -5.11 33.99
N GLU A 85 27.46 -5.42 35.11
CA GLU A 85 26.81 -6.14 36.23
C GLU A 85 25.55 -5.42 36.72
N THR A 86 25.54 -4.09 36.70
CA THR A 86 24.37 -3.28 37.06
C THR A 86 23.19 -3.57 36.14
N THR A 87 23.43 -3.66 34.83
CA THR A 87 22.42 -4.00 33.82
C THR A 87 21.91 -5.43 34.04
N ILE A 88 22.81 -6.40 34.21
CA ILE A 88 22.44 -7.79 34.48
C ILE A 88 21.60 -7.89 35.76
N ARG A 89 22.04 -7.26 36.84
CA ARG A 89 21.32 -7.22 38.12
C ARG A 89 19.94 -6.60 37.97
N ALA A 90 19.80 -5.52 37.20
CA ALA A 90 18.51 -4.87 36.95
C ALA A 90 17.55 -5.76 36.15
N HIS A 91 18.03 -6.48 35.12
CA HIS A 91 17.23 -7.48 34.40
C HIS A 91 16.83 -8.64 35.30
N LEU A 92 17.79 -9.26 35.98
CA LEU A 92 17.53 -10.41 36.85
C LEU A 92 16.54 -10.06 37.97
N GLN A 93 16.65 -8.87 38.59
CA GLN A 93 15.72 -8.41 39.63
C GLN A 93 14.34 -8.00 39.11
N GLY A 94 14.12 -7.94 37.79
CA GLY A 94 12.86 -7.49 37.20
C GLY A 94 12.62 -5.98 37.30
N LYS A 95 13.67 -5.18 37.52
CA LYS A 95 13.58 -3.70 37.55
C LYS A 95 13.39 -3.11 36.15
N THR A 96 13.84 -3.83 35.12
CA THR A 96 13.59 -3.49 33.72
C THR A 96 12.30 -4.15 33.25
N LYS A 97 11.60 -3.52 32.29
CA LYS A 97 10.37 -4.10 31.72
C LYS A 97 10.64 -5.44 31.03
N ALA A 98 11.73 -5.57 30.27
CA ALA A 98 12.16 -6.84 29.69
C ALA A 98 12.45 -7.92 30.76
N GLY A 99 13.17 -7.57 31.82
CA GLY A 99 13.48 -8.49 32.92
C GLY A 99 12.24 -8.98 33.65
N LYS A 100 11.27 -8.08 33.89
CA LYS A 100 9.98 -8.42 34.48
C LYS A 100 9.23 -9.44 33.61
N ILE A 101 9.12 -9.18 32.31
CA ILE A 101 8.42 -10.03 31.34
C ILE A 101 9.05 -11.42 31.24
N VAL A 102 10.38 -11.50 31.14
CA VAL A 102 11.12 -12.76 31.08
C VAL A 102 10.94 -13.57 32.38
N ARG A 103 11.01 -12.91 33.54
CA ARG A 103 10.82 -13.58 34.84
C ARG A 103 9.41 -14.15 34.99
N GLU A 104 8.38 -13.36 34.69
CA GLU A 104 6.98 -13.83 34.69
C GLU A 104 6.80 -15.03 33.76
N THR A 105 7.46 -15.01 32.60
CA THR A 105 7.39 -16.09 31.61
C THR A 105 8.06 -17.36 32.13
N TYR A 106 9.23 -17.24 32.75
CA TYR A 106 9.88 -18.36 33.44
C TYR A 106 9.02 -18.94 34.56
N GLU A 107 8.38 -18.10 35.38
CA GLU A 107 7.50 -18.56 36.46
C GLU A 107 6.29 -19.36 35.93
N LYS A 108 5.73 -18.96 34.79
CA LYS A 108 4.67 -19.74 34.11
C LYS A 108 5.18 -21.10 33.64
N LEU A 109 6.38 -21.16 33.07
CA LEU A 109 7.01 -22.43 32.69
C LEU A 109 7.23 -23.35 33.90
N VAL A 110 7.66 -22.80 35.04
CA VAL A 110 7.82 -23.55 36.30
C VAL A 110 6.50 -24.09 36.81
N ARG A 111 5.40 -23.35 36.67
CA ARG A 111 4.05 -23.79 37.06
C ARG A 111 3.47 -24.86 36.14
N GLY A 112 4.17 -25.22 35.08
CA GLY A 112 3.69 -26.20 34.10
C GLY A 112 2.58 -25.65 33.22
N GLU A 113 2.57 -24.34 32.96
CA GLU A 113 1.82 -23.73 31.84
C GLU A 113 2.72 -23.79 30.59
N PRO A 114 2.77 -24.91 29.84
CA PRO A 114 3.82 -25.13 28.85
C PRO A 114 3.41 -24.55 27.49
N THR A 115 2.18 -24.05 27.38
CA THR A 115 1.56 -23.75 26.09
C THR A 115 1.76 -22.28 25.77
N ILE A 116 2.80 -22.00 25.00
CA ILE A 116 2.79 -20.80 24.18
C ILE A 116 1.79 -21.08 23.06
N SER A 117 0.59 -20.49 23.16
CA SER A 117 -0.29 -20.36 22.00
C SER A 117 0.34 -19.29 21.12
N LEU A 118 1.08 -19.74 20.11
CA LEU A 118 1.58 -18.85 19.09
C LEU A 118 0.39 -18.47 18.20
N PRO A 119 -0.01 -17.19 18.13
CA PRO A 119 -0.98 -16.75 17.13
C PRO A 119 -0.26 -16.62 15.80
N PHE A 120 0.24 -17.71 15.20
CA PHE A 120 0.26 -17.70 13.74
C PHE A 120 -1.21 -17.83 13.35
N ALA A 121 -1.80 -16.72 12.91
CA ALA A 121 -2.70 -16.89 11.80
C ALA A 121 -1.85 -17.58 10.72
N VAL A 122 -2.10 -18.87 10.45
CA VAL A 122 -1.74 -19.43 9.14
C VAL A 122 -2.65 -18.72 8.16
N ALA A 123 -2.33 -17.46 7.89
CA ALA A 123 -2.77 -16.58 6.83
C ALA A 123 -4.16 -16.86 6.21
N GLU A 124 -5.23 -16.99 7.00
CA GLU A 124 -6.58 -16.73 6.43
C GLU A 124 -6.72 -15.22 6.16
N GLU A 125 -6.17 -14.35 7.01
CA GLU A 125 -6.02 -12.91 6.70
C GLU A 125 -5.13 -12.68 5.48
N GLY A 126 -4.13 -13.54 5.23
CA GLY A 126 -3.33 -13.46 4.01
C GLY A 126 -4.11 -13.91 2.78
N ASP A 127 -5.01 -14.89 2.88
CA ASP A 127 -5.87 -15.31 1.77
C ASP A 127 -7.06 -14.37 1.55
N GLU A 128 -7.62 -13.77 2.60
CA GLU A 128 -8.64 -12.73 2.50
C GLU A 128 -8.05 -11.44 1.94
N CYS A 129 -6.87 -11.01 2.41
CA CYS A 129 -6.12 -9.90 1.82
C CYS A 129 -5.69 -10.20 0.39
N ARG A 130 -5.35 -11.46 0.05
CA ARG A 130 -5.05 -11.88 -1.34
C ARG A 130 -6.28 -11.84 -2.23
N ARG A 131 -7.45 -12.25 -1.72
CA ARG A 131 -8.74 -12.16 -2.43
C ARG A 131 -9.18 -10.71 -2.62
N GLU A 132 -9.03 -9.86 -1.61
CA GLU A 132 -9.28 -8.41 -1.75
C GLU A 132 -8.32 -7.80 -2.77
N LEU A 133 -7.03 -8.15 -2.73
CA LEU A 133 -6.05 -7.74 -3.74
C LEU A 133 -6.44 -8.17 -5.16
N GLU A 134 -7.01 -9.36 -5.30
CA GLU A 134 -7.47 -9.87 -6.60
C GLU A 134 -8.70 -9.10 -7.10
N LYS A 135 -9.70 -8.88 -6.24
CA LYS A 135 -10.87 -8.02 -6.54
C LYS A 135 -10.46 -6.60 -6.92
N LEU A 136 -9.60 -5.96 -6.13
CA LEU A 136 -9.07 -4.62 -6.40
C LEU A 136 -8.30 -4.56 -7.72
N ARG A 137 -7.61 -5.64 -8.12
CA ARG A 137 -6.94 -5.73 -9.42
C ARG A 137 -7.93 -5.84 -10.57
N GLU A 138 -9.01 -6.60 -10.39
CA GLU A 138 -10.10 -6.70 -11.37
C GLU A 138 -10.82 -5.36 -11.54
N GLU A 139 -11.21 -4.71 -10.45
CA GLU A 139 -11.83 -3.37 -10.47
C GLU A 139 -10.92 -2.34 -11.14
N LEU A 140 -9.60 -2.36 -10.85
CA LEU A 140 -8.64 -1.48 -11.50
C LEU A 140 -8.56 -1.72 -13.00
N LYS A 141 -8.70 -2.97 -13.44
CA LYS A 141 -8.70 -3.31 -14.87
C LYS A 141 -9.97 -2.80 -15.55
N GLU A 142 -11.13 -3.02 -14.95
CA GLU A 142 -12.42 -2.54 -15.45
C GLU A 142 -12.44 -1.01 -15.55
N LEU A 143 -12.01 -0.30 -14.50
CA LEU A 143 -11.91 1.16 -14.50
C LEU A 143 -10.95 1.69 -15.57
N ARG A 144 -9.86 0.97 -15.86
CA ARG A 144 -8.93 1.34 -16.95
C ARG A 144 -9.56 1.17 -18.32
N GLU A 145 -10.30 0.08 -18.53
CA GLU A 145 -11.02 -0.17 -19.78
C GLU A 145 -12.14 0.86 -19.99
N GLU A 146 -12.86 1.21 -18.92
CA GLU A 146 -13.87 2.27 -18.95
C GLU A 146 -13.22 3.64 -19.24
N ASN A 147 -12.10 3.97 -18.58
CA ASN A 147 -11.39 5.21 -18.86
C ASN A 147 -10.91 5.29 -20.31
N TYR A 148 -10.48 4.16 -20.90
CA TYR A 148 -10.10 4.11 -22.31
C TYR A 148 -11.30 4.38 -23.22
N ARG A 149 -12.45 3.73 -22.98
CA ARG A 149 -13.69 3.96 -23.77
C ARG A 149 -14.16 5.41 -23.67
N LEU A 150 -14.20 5.97 -22.46
CA LEU A 150 -14.62 7.35 -22.25
C LEU A 150 -13.69 8.35 -22.96
N ARG A 151 -12.39 8.07 -23.04
CA ARG A 151 -11.46 8.89 -23.83
C ARG A 151 -11.74 8.82 -25.32
N GLU A 152 -12.05 7.63 -25.84
CA GLU A 152 -12.41 7.45 -27.25
C GLU A 152 -13.73 8.15 -27.60
N GLU A 153 -14.72 8.11 -26.71
CA GLU A 153 -15.98 8.85 -26.88
C GLU A 153 -15.77 10.38 -26.83
N LEU A 154 -14.89 10.85 -25.94
CA LEU A 154 -14.51 12.26 -25.87
C LEU A 154 -13.83 12.72 -27.16
N GLU A 155 -12.98 11.88 -27.75
CA GLU A 155 -12.30 12.17 -29.02
C GLU A 155 -13.30 12.30 -30.17
N LYS A 156 -14.24 11.35 -30.31
CA LYS A 156 -15.34 11.45 -31.28
C LYS A 156 -16.19 12.71 -31.09
N THR A 157 -16.39 13.13 -29.85
CA THR A 157 -17.14 14.36 -29.56
C THR A 157 -16.40 15.61 -30.03
N ARG A 158 -15.07 15.62 -29.95
CA ARG A 158 -14.24 16.72 -30.49
C ARG A 158 -14.32 16.80 -32.02
N GLU A 159 -14.30 15.65 -32.70
CA GLU A 159 -14.49 15.63 -34.16
C GLU A 159 -15.82 16.27 -34.58
N VAL A 160 -16.88 16.09 -33.78
CA VAL A 160 -18.18 16.75 -34.02
C VAL A 160 -18.09 18.26 -33.80
N GLU A 161 -17.30 18.74 -32.85
CA GLU A 161 -17.03 20.18 -32.68
C GLU A 161 -16.28 20.78 -33.87
N ASP A 162 -15.25 20.08 -34.37
CA ASP A 162 -14.49 20.52 -35.55
C ASP A 162 -15.38 20.59 -36.80
N VAL A 163 -16.24 19.59 -37.02
CA VAL A 163 -17.20 19.58 -38.13
C VAL A 163 -18.22 20.72 -37.99
N LYS A 164 -18.64 21.06 -36.76
CA LYS A 164 -19.53 22.21 -36.53
C LYS A 164 -18.87 23.54 -36.90
N GLN A 165 -17.59 23.73 -36.55
CA GLN A 165 -16.83 24.92 -36.94
C GLN A 165 -16.72 25.03 -38.47
N GLN A 166 -16.37 23.93 -39.14
CA GLN A 166 -16.32 23.90 -40.61
C GLN A 166 -17.68 24.22 -41.26
N LEU A 167 -18.79 23.73 -40.68
CA LEU A 167 -20.13 24.05 -41.16
C LEU A 167 -20.47 25.53 -40.99
N GLU A 168 -19.98 26.18 -39.93
CA GLU A 168 -20.17 27.62 -39.71
C GLU A 168 -19.39 28.44 -40.74
N GLU A 169 -18.12 28.09 -40.99
CA GLU A 169 -17.30 28.72 -42.04
C GLU A 169 -17.94 28.57 -43.44
N ILE A 170 -18.43 27.37 -43.77
CA ILE A 170 -19.10 27.13 -45.06
C ILE A 170 -20.38 27.97 -45.19
N ARG A 171 -21.13 28.15 -44.09
CA ARG A 171 -22.34 28.99 -44.10
C ARG A 171 -22.00 30.45 -44.37
N GLU A 172 -20.96 30.98 -43.74
CA GLU A 172 -20.50 32.34 -43.98
C GLU A 172 -20.07 32.54 -45.44
N GLN A 173 -19.30 31.60 -45.99
CA GLN A 173 -18.90 31.61 -47.40
C GLN A 173 -20.10 31.55 -48.35
N LEU A 174 -21.12 30.75 -48.02
CA LEU A 174 -22.35 30.68 -48.82
C LEU A 174 -23.09 32.01 -48.83
N GLU A 175 -23.21 32.68 -47.68
CA GLU A 175 -23.83 34.00 -47.61
C GLU A 175 -23.07 35.05 -48.42
N GLU A 176 -21.74 35.03 -48.40
CA GLU A 176 -20.91 35.91 -49.23
C GLU A 176 -21.16 35.67 -50.73
N LEU A 177 -21.12 34.41 -51.16
CA LEU A 177 -21.39 34.04 -52.55
C LEU A 177 -22.81 34.40 -53.00
N GLU A 178 -23.80 34.29 -52.11
CA GLU A 178 -25.17 34.72 -52.40
C GLU A 178 -25.27 36.24 -52.60
N ARG A 179 -24.58 37.02 -51.77
CA ARG A 179 -24.49 38.49 -51.95
C ARG A 179 -23.81 38.84 -53.27
N GLU A 180 -22.70 38.20 -53.59
CA GLU A 180 -21.99 38.41 -54.86
C GLU A 180 -22.87 38.06 -56.07
N ARG A 181 -23.60 36.93 -56.01
CA ARG A 181 -24.56 36.54 -57.05
C ARG A 181 -25.61 37.63 -57.26
N ASP A 182 -26.17 38.18 -56.18
CA ASP A 182 -27.20 39.21 -56.26
C ASP A 182 -26.67 40.53 -56.85
N GLU A 183 -25.44 40.90 -56.51
CA GLU A 183 -24.77 42.05 -57.12
C GLU A 183 -24.51 41.85 -58.61
N LEU A 184 -24.01 40.67 -59.00
CA LEU A 184 -23.80 40.33 -60.40
C LEU A 184 -25.11 40.31 -61.18
N ALA A 185 -26.18 39.77 -60.60
CA ALA A 185 -27.52 39.77 -61.22
C ALA A 185 -28.03 41.19 -61.50
N LYS A 186 -27.83 42.12 -60.56
CA LYS A 186 -28.14 43.54 -60.77
C LYS A 186 -27.31 44.15 -61.91
N ARG A 187 -25.99 43.90 -61.93
CA ARG A 187 -25.09 44.38 -62.99
C ARG A 187 -25.47 43.85 -64.37
N VAL A 188 -25.84 42.57 -64.47
CA VAL A 188 -26.32 41.96 -65.72
C VAL A 188 -27.55 42.71 -66.22
N LYS A 189 -28.53 42.95 -65.34
CA LYS A 189 -29.74 43.70 -65.70
C LYS A 189 -29.43 45.12 -66.18
N GLU A 190 -28.54 45.84 -65.51
CA GLU A 190 -28.11 47.19 -65.94
C GLU A 190 -27.42 47.18 -67.32
N LEU A 191 -26.63 46.14 -67.61
CA LEU A 191 -25.97 45.98 -68.91
C LEU A 191 -26.98 45.64 -70.01
N GLU A 192 -27.97 44.80 -69.72
CA GLU A 192 -29.08 44.50 -70.65
C GLU A 192 -29.87 45.77 -71.00
N GLU A 193 -30.19 46.61 -70.01
CA GLU A 193 -30.85 47.90 -70.22
C GLU A 193 -30.00 48.85 -71.09
N LYS A 194 -28.69 48.94 -70.80
CA LYS A 194 -27.74 49.73 -71.61
C LYS A 194 -27.61 49.20 -73.03
N ALA A 195 -27.57 47.89 -73.22
CA ALA A 195 -27.51 47.26 -74.54
C ALA A 195 -28.77 47.56 -75.36
N ALA A 196 -29.95 47.48 -74.75
CA ALA A 196 -31.22 47.84 -75.39
C ALA A 196 -31.24 49.31 -75.86
N LEU A 197 -30.75 50.23 -75.01
CA LEU A 197 -30.60 51.65 -75.37
C LEU A 197 -29.62 51.86 -76.54
N LEU A 198 -28.49 51.15 -76.55
CA LEU A 198 -27.54 51.21 -77.66
C LEU A 198 -28.13 50.69 -78.96
N ASP A 199 -28.90 49.59 -78.93
CA ASP A 199 -29.61 49.07 -80.09
C ASP A 199 -30.63 50.08 -80.63
N GLU A 200 -31.31 50.82 -79.74
CA GLU A 200 -32.25 51.86 -80.13
C GLU A 200 -31.56 53.08 -80.75
N ILE A 201 -30.45 53.53 -80.16
CA ILE A 201 -29.58 54.58 -80.75
C ILE A 201 -29.07 54.14 -82.12
N ARG A 202 -28.66 52.88 -82.26
CA ARG A 202 -28.18 52.29 -83.51
C ARG A 202 -29.26 52.33 -84.60
N ARG A 203 -30.50 51.99 -84.27
CA ARG A 203 -31.65 52.13 -85.20
C ARG A 203 -31.88 53.57 -85.64
N VAL A 204 -31.72 54.54 -84.73
CA VAL A 204 -31.94 55.97 -85.03
C VAL A 204 -30.81 56.55 -85.90
N LEU A 205 -29.56 56.10 -85.71
CA LEU A 205 -28.40 56.61 -86.45
C LEU A 205 -28.19 55.95 -87.83
N GLY A 206 -28.94 54.90 -88.16
CA GLY A 206 -28.94 54.28 -89.49
C GLY A 206 -27.69 53.46 -89.86
N CYS A 207 -26.94 52.96 -88.87
CA CYS A 207 -25.74 52.11 -89.04
C CYS A 207 -25.89 50.75 -88.32
#